data_AF-A0A9D2KBJ7-F1
#
_entry.id   AF-A0A9D2KBJ7-F1
#
_cell.length_a   1.000
_cell.length_b   1.000
_cell.length_c   1.000
_cell.angle_alpha   90.00
_cell.angle_beta   90.00
_cell.angle_gamma   90.00
#
_symmetry.space_group_name_H-M   'P 1'
#
loop_
_entity.id
_entity.type
_entity.pdbx_description
1 polymer ?
#
loop_
_entity_poly.entity_id
_entity_poly.type
_entity_poly.pdbx_seq_one_letter_code
_entity_poly.pdbx_strand_id
1 'polypeptide(L)'
;MKKTINHIFNIKLIVLFLFIFYSLTVFAENVLEEKSELSRKCKNYITVNQNKDLKDAYPIFSGTGTAGKIYGFECLNLAKGKKNKYVCIYSFENTDLNNAYSKLQDILSNRYLEKNKNIILRKTMPLTNAEDSVNLTQSVRNENQGYTCYYYKNKNEIWIETKPEKNKEAVFIIKENNKNTDIYYYENILENE
;
A
#
# COMPACT_ATOMS: atom_id res chain seq x y z
N MET A 1 58.08 -16.03 -32.23
CA MET A 1 56.64 -16.34 -32.47
C MET A 1 55.78 -16.52 -31.21
N LYS A 2 56.25 -17.14 -30.11
CA LYS A 2 55.43 -17.31 -28.88
C LYS A 2 55.01 -16.02 -28.16
N LYS A 3 55.82 -14.96 -28.17
CA LYS A 3 55.52 -13.68 -27.48
C LYS A 3 54.35 -12.90 -28.11
N THR A 4 54.23 -12.93 -29.44
CA THR A 4 53.21 -12.16 -30.17
C THR A 4 51.81 -12.74 -30.01
N ILE A 5 51.70 -14.08 -29.90
CA ILE A 5 50.43 -14.78 -29.71
C ILE A 5 49.83 -14.51 -28.33
N ASN A 6 50.66 -14.52 -27.27
CA ASN A 6 50.21 -14.18 -25.90
C ASN A 6 49.72 -12.74 -25.78
N HIS A 7 50.34 -11.80 -26.52
CA HIS A 7 49.95 -10.39 -26.47
C HIS A 7 48.59 -10.14 -27.13
N ILE A 8 48.30 -10.84 -28.23
CA ILE A 8 47.00 -10.76 -28.94
C ILE A 8 45.89 -11.43 -28.11
N PHE A 9 46.21 -12.53 -27.43
CA PHE A 9 45.25 -13.24 -26.56
C PHE A 9 44.86 -12.41 -25.33
N ASN A 10 45.82 -11.73 -24.69
CA ASN A 10 45.55 -10.83 -23.57
C ASN A 10 44.71 -9.59 -23.97
N ILE A 11 44.96 -9.00 -25.14
CA ILE A 11 44.16 -7.87 -25.63
C ILE A 11 42.70 -8.29 -25.88
N LYS A 12 42.48 -9.46 -26.50
CA LYS A 12 41.13 -9.99 -26.73
C LYS A 12 40.38 -10.28 -25.42
N LEU A 13 41.08 -10.76 -24.39
CA LEU A 13 40.48 -11.02 -23.07
C LEU A 13 40.07 -9.72 -22.35
N ILE A 14 40.89 -8.67 -22.45
CA ILE A 14 40.62 -7.34 -21.86
C ILE A 14 39.43 -6.67 -22.56
N VAL A 15 39.34 -6.76 -23.88
CA VAL A 15 38.20 -6.20 -24.65
C VAL A 15 36.90 -6.93 -24.30
N LEU A 16 36.95 -8.26 -24.12
CA LEU A 16 35.78 -9.05 -23.70
C LEU A 16 35.32 -8.64 -22.29
N PHE A 17 36.26 -8.44 -21.35
CA PHE A 17 35.96 -7.98 -19.99
C PHE A 17 35.34 -6.58 -19.99
N LEU A 18 35.86 -5.66 -20.80
CA LEU A 18 35.30 -4.30 -20.95
C LEU A 18 33.89 -4.34 -21.56
N PHE A 19 33.62 -5.21 -22.54
CA PHE A 19 32.28 -5.37 -23.11
C PHE A 19 31.27 -5.93 -22.09
N ILE A 20 31.68 -6.90 -21.27
CA ILE A 20 30.85 -7.46 -20.21
C ILE A 20 30.56 -6.39 -19.14
N PHE A 21 31.57 -5.62 -18.71
CA PHE A 21 31.38 -4.53 -17.74
C PHE A 21 30.49 -3.42 -18.28
N TYR A 22 30.64 -3.02 -19.55
CA TYR A 22 29.79 -2.00 -20.17
C TYR A 22 28.34 -2.47 -20.33
N SER A 23 28.13 -3.77 -20.61
CA SER A 23 26.78 -4.34 -20.63
C SER A 23 26.15 -4.37 -19.23
N LEU A 24 26.93 -4.66 -18.18
CA LEU A 24 26.45 -4.64 -16.80
C LEU A 24 26.09 -3.23 -16.30
N THR A 25 26.82 -2.18 -16.72
CA THR A 25 26.49 -0.79 -16.33
C THR A 25 25.24 -0.26 -17.01
N VAL A 26 24.97 -0.64 -18.27
CA VAL A 26 23.75 -0.21 -19.00
C VAL A 26 22.48 -0.88 -18.46
N PHE A 27 22.58 -2.09 -17.91
CA PHE A 27 21.47 -2.73 -17.19
C PHE A 27 21.36 -2.26 -15.73
N ALA A 28 22.44 -1.83 -15.09
CA ALA A 28 22.39 -1.30 -13.72
C ALA A 28 21.81 0.13 -13.65
N GLU A 29 22.13 1.01 -14.60
CA GLU A 29 21.56 2.37 -14.63
C GLU A 29 20.04 2.38 -14.85
N ASN A 30 19.47 1.34 -15.48
CA ASN A 30 18.03 1.19 -15.66
C ASN A 30 17.31 0.45 -14.52
N VAL A 31 18.06 -0.13 -13.56
CA VAL A 31 17.50 -0.89 -12.41
C VAL A 31 17.74 -0.14 -11.08
N LEU A 32 18.60 0.88 -11.06
CA LEU A 32 18.89 1.74 -9.90
C LEU A 32 18.26 3.13 -9.95
N GLU A 33 17.40 3.43 -10.92
CA GLU A 33 16.39 4.48 -10.74
C GLU A 33 15.23 3.89 -9.95
N GLU A 34 15.28 4.11 -8.64
CA GLU A 34 14.12 4.14 -7.76
C GLU A 34 13.07 5.10 -8.37
N LYS A 35 12.28 4.61 -9.34
CA LYS A 35 11.14 5.35 -9.92
C LYS A 35 10.05 5.45 -8.86
N SER A 36 10.29 6.34 -7.90
CA SER A 36 9.39 6.75 -6.83
C SER A 36 8.35 7.76 -7.32
N GLU A 37 8.13 7.87 -8.63
CA GLU A 37 7.13 8.78 -9.15
C GLU A 37 5.74 8.16 -8.99
N LEU A 38 5.03 8.58 -7.95
CA LEU A 38 3.62 8.26 -7.74
C LEU A 38 2.81 8.50 -9.01
N SER A 39 1.87 7.60 -9.33
CA SER A 39 0.99 7.84 -10.48
C SER A 39 0.11 9.07 -10.24
N ARG A 40 -0.52 9.55 -11.31
CA ARG A 40 -1.52 10.61 -11.24
C ARG A 40 -2.65 10.29 -10.25
N LYS A 41 -3.00 9.00 -10.06
CA LYS A 41 -4.07 8.58 -9.13
C LYS A 41 -3.67 8.88 -7.68
N CYS A 42 -2.50 8.43 -7.24
CA CYS A 42 -2.02 8.71 -5.88
C CYS A 42 -1.66 10.18 -5.68
N LYS A 43 -1.08 10.86 -6.67
CA LYS A 43 -0.86 12.32 -6.62
C LYS A 43 -2.18 13.07 -6.38
N ASN A 44 -3.25 12.72 -7.12
CA ASN A 44 -4.56 13.34 -6.92
C ASN A 44 -5.15 13.03 -5.54
N TYR A 45 -5.04 11.79 -5.08
CA TYR A 45 -5.47 11.38 -3.74
C TYR A 45 -4.84 12.25 -2.65
N ILE A 46 -3.54 12.46 -2.72
CA ILE A 46 -2.79 13.32 -1.79
C ILE A 46 -3.28 14.76 -1.88
N THR A 47 -3.30 15.33 -3.09
CA THR A 47 -3.68 16.74 -3.31
C THR A 47 -5.08 17.06 -2.77
N VAL A 48 -6.04 16.15 -2.96
CA VAL A 48 -7.43 16.35 -2.49
C VAL A 48 -7.54 16.32 -0.96
N ASN A 49 -6.67 15.58 -0.28
CA ASN A 49 -6.79 15.29 1.15
C ASN A 49 -5.77 16.01 2.04
N GLN A 50 -4.72 16.61 1.46
CA GLN A 50 -3.60 17.16 2.22
C GLN A 50 -4.02 18.20 3.27
N ASN A 51 -4.99 19.05 2.93
CA ASN A 51 -5.47 20.14 3.80
C ASN A 51 -6.82 19.84 4.48
N LYS A 52 -7.30 18.60 4.40
CA LYS A 52 -8.57 18.20 5.01
C LYS A 52 -8.35 17.45 6.30
N ASP A 53 -9.16 17.71 7.31
CA ASP A 53 -9.22 16.81 8.46
C ASP A 53 -9.93 15.51 8.08
N LEU A 54 -9.77 14.48 8.92
CA LEU A 54 -10.32 13.15 8.68
C LEU A 54 -11.82 13.17 8.38
N LYS A 55 -12.58 13.97 9.13
CA LYS A 55 -14.04 14.08 8.97
C LYS A 55 -14.46 14.89 7.75
N ASP A 56 -13.59 15.77 7.24
CA ASP A 56 -13.86 16.54 6.02
C ASP A 56 -13.53 15.73 4.77
N ALA A 57 -12.44 14.96 4.82
CA ALA A 57 -12.08 14.03 3.77
C ALA A 57 -13.05 12.84 3.70
N TYR A 58 -13.42 12.31 4.86
CA TYR A 58 -14.27 11.14 5.01
C TYR A 58 -15.39 11.39 6.03
N PRO A 59 -16.45 12.10 5.64
CA PRO A 59 -17.60 12.38 6.51
C PRO A 59 -18.28 11.13 7.09
N ILE A 60 -18.04 9.97 6.48
CA ILE A 60 -18.55 8.68 6.97
C ILE A 60 -18.06 8.33 8.38
N PHE A 61 -16.93 8.91 8.81
CA PHE A 61 -16.40 8.75 10.17
C PHE A 61 -17.01 9.70 11.21
N SER A 62 -17.93 10.58 10.81
CA SER A 62 -18.62 11.51 11.73
C SER A 62 -19.86 10.92 12.41
N GLY A 63 -20.26 9.70 12.06
CA GLY A 63 -21.46 9.06 12.60
C GLY A 63 -21.32 8.55 14.04
N THR A 64 -22.45 8.17 14.64
CA THR A 64 -22.50 7.43 15.91
C THR A 64 -22.50 5.93 15.63
N GLY A 65 -21.54 5.20 16.18
CA GLY A 65 -21.47 3.74 16.04
C GLY A 65 -21.94 2.99 17.28
N THR A 66 -21.96 1.66 17.17
CA THR A 66 -22.10 0.77 18.32
C THR A 66 -20.80 0.02 18.54
N ALA A 67 -20.37 -0.07 19.80
CA ALA A 67 -19.24 -0.92 20.18
C ALA A 67 -19.57 -2.39 19.86
N GLY A 68 -18.58 -3.11 19.35
CA GLY A 68 -18.71 -4.54 19.09
C GLY A 68 -17.41 -5.16 18.62
N LYS A 69 -17.40 -6.49 18.58
CA LYS A 69 -16.27 -7.28 18.15
C LYS A 69 -16.44 -7.71 16.71
N ILE A 70 -15.47 -7.42 15.85
CA ILE A 70 -15.49 -7.81 14.44
C ILE A 70 -14.14 -8.42 14.06
N TYR A 71 -14.17 -9.60 13.44
CA TYR A 71 -12.99 -10.40 13.10
C TYR A 71 -12.03 -10.61 14.29
N GLY A 72 -12.60 -10.70 15.51
CA GLY A 72 -11.81 -10.88 16.72
C GLY A 72 -11.32 -9.58 17.39
N PHE A 73 -11.56 -8.41 16.81
CA PHE A 73 -11.09 -7.12 17.31
C PHE A 73 -12.24 -6.24 17.82
N GLU A 74 -12.02 -5.56 18.95
CA GLU A 74 -12.95 -4.56 19.48
C GLU A 74 -12.92 -3.30 18.60
N CYS A 75 -14.11 -2.82 18.20
CA CYS A 75 -14.25 -1.65 17.35
C CYS A 75 -15.54 -0.88 17.62
N LEU A 76 -15.56 0.38 17.19
CA LEU A 76 -16.79 1.17 17.05
C LEU A 76 -17.29 1.07 15.62
N ASN A 77 -18.37 0.30 15.39
CA ASN A 77 -18.95 0.13 14.05
C ASN A 77 -19.97 1.24 13.75
N LEU A 78 -19.60 2.15 12.84
CA LEU A 78 -20.42 3.30 12.42
C LEU A 78 -21.46 2.94 11.35
N ALA A 79 -21.33 1.77 10.71
CA ALA A 79 -22.22 1.30 9.65
C ALA A 79 -23.17 0.19 10.10
N LYS A 80 -23.35 -0.02 11.41
CA LYS A 80 -24.21 -1.09 11.95
C LYS A 80 -25.58 -1.12 11.27
N GLY A 81 -25.95 -2.29 10.73
CA GLY A 81 -27.22 -2.51 10.05
C GLY A 81 -27.28 -2.04 8.58
N LYS A 82 -26.22 -1.42 8.04
CA LYS A 82 -26.13 -1.10 6.62
C LYS A 82 -25.53 -2.28 5.87
N LYS A 83 -26.24 -2.74 4.83
CA LYS A 83 -25.69 -3.71 3.88
C LYS A 83 -24.59 -3.04 3.04
N ASN A 84 -23.58 -3.79 2.64
CA ASN A 84 -22.55 -3.41 1.66
C ASN A 84 -21.58 -2.28 2.06
N LYS A 85 -21.67 -1.78 3.30
CA LYS A 85 -20.75 -0.77 3.84
C LYS A 85 -20.18 -1.23 5.16
N TYR A 86 -18.86 -1.17 5.26
CA TYR A 86 -18.16 -1.44 6.49
C TYR A 86 -17.42 -0.20 6.94
N VAL A 87 -17.70 0.27 8.15
CA VAL A 87 -17.08 1.48 8.70
C VAL A 87 -16.80 1.22 10.17
N CYS A 88 -15.52 1.17 10.55
CA CYS A 88 -15.10 0.88 11.90
C CYS A 88 -13.96 1.79 12.36
N ILE A 89 -13.88 1.98 13.68
CA ILE A 89 -12.74 2.61 14.34
C ILE A 89 -12.21 1.60 15.35
N TYR A 90 -10.94 1.21 15.18
CA TYR A 90 -10.20 0.41 16.16
C TYR A 90 -9.29 1.35 16.95
N SER A 91 -9.19 1.18 18.26
CA SER A 91 -8.33 2.00 19.11
C SER A 91 -7.38 1.09 19.88
N PHE A 92 -6.09 1.43 19.87
CA PHE A 92 -5.04 0.67 20.53
C PHE A 92 -4.24 1.57 21.45
N GLU A 93 -4.24 1.25 22.74
CA GLU A 93 -3.45 1.97 23.73
C GLU A 93 -1.95 1.72 23.56
N ASN A 94 -1.14 2.75 23.80
CA ASN A 94 0.33 2.73 23.83
C ASN A 94 0.97 2.03 22.62
N THR A 95 0.36 2.18 21.45
CA THR A 95 0.79 1.56 20.19
C THR A 95 1.25 2.66 19.25
N ASP A 96 2.45 2.57 18.67
CA ASP A 96 2.92 3.50 17.64
C ASP A 96 2.31 3.19 16.26
N LEU A 97 2.55 4.07 15.27
CA LEU A 97 2.13 3.90 13.88
C LEU A 97 2.49 2.55 13.25
N ASN A 98 3.73 2.06 13.44
CA ASN A 98 4.20 0.82 12.82
C ASN A 98 3.48 -0.39 13.43
N ASN A 99 3.36 -0.42 14.76
CA ASN A 99 2.67 -1.47 15.47
C ASN A 99 1.17 -1.46 15.17
N ALA A 100 0.55 -0.29 15.02
CA ALA A 100 -0.83 -0.17 14.57
C ALA A 100 -1.00 -0.66 13.12
N TYR A 101 -0.03 -0.38 12.24
CA TYR A 101 -0.01 -0.95 10.89
C TYR A 101 0.07 -2.48 10.91
N SER A 102 0.86 -3.09 11.80
CA SER A 102 0.85 -4.54 12.01
C SER A 102 -0.51 -5.05 12.48
N LYS A 103 -1.18 -4.36 13.41
CA LYS A 103 -2.54 -4.72 13.83
C LYS A 103 -3.56 -4.60 12.69
N LEU A 104 -3.41 -3.62 11.79
CA LEU A 104 -4.21 -3.55 10.56
C LEU A 104 -4.01 -4.80 9.69
N GLN A 105 -2.76 -5.23 9.51
CA GLN A 105 -2.48 -6.46 8.77
C GLN A 105 -3.11 -7.69 9.44
N ASP A 106 -3.15 -7.76 10.77
CA ASP A 106 -3.82 -8.84 11.51
C ASP A 106 -5.34 -8.80 11.34
N ILE A 107 -5.97 -7.62 11.37
CA ILE A 107 -7.40 -7.44 11.10
C ILE A 107 -7.72 -7.96 9.69
N LEU A 108 -6.92 -7.56 8.69
CA LEU A 108 -7.10 -8.03 7.31
C LEU A 108 -6.86 -9.54 7.21
N SER A 109 -5.81 -10.08 7.85
CA SER A 109 -5.48 -11.51 7.87
C SER A 109 -6.59 -12.37 8.47
N ASN A 110 -7.21 -11.94 9.56
CA ASN A 110 -8.36 -12.65 10.13
C ASN A 110 -9.57 -12.61 9.20
N ARG A 111 -9.77 -11.51 8.47
CA ARG A 111 -10.82 -11.43 7.44
C ARG A 111 -10.57 -12.39 6.26
N TYR A 112 -9.31 -12.66 5.90
CA TYR A 112 -8.97 -13.66 4.88
C TYR A 112 -9.45 -15.07 5.26
N LEU A 113 -9.47 -15.40 6.56
CA LEU A 113 -9.99 -16.67 7.07
C LEU A 113 -11.52 -16.78 6.90
N GLU A 114 -12.22 -15.65 6.84
CA GLU A 114 -13.69 -15.59 6.74
C GLU A 114 -14.24 -15.41 5.31
N LYS A 115 -13.42 -15.64 4.27
CA LYS A 115 -13.75 -15.71 2.81
C LYS A 115 -13.65 -14.42 1.96
N ASN A 116 -13.22 -13.26 2.48
CA ASN A 116 -13.09 -12.03 1.67
C ASN A 116 -11.61 -11.60 1.48
N LYS A 117 -11.05 -11.76 0.27
CA LYS A 117 -9.58 -11.80 0.03
C LYS A 117 -8.93 -10.61 -0.71
N ASN A 118 -9.57 -9.45 -0.80
CA ASN A 118 -9.21 -8.52 -1.88
C ASN A 118 -8.26 -7.37 -1.51
N ILE A 119 -7.79 -7.25 -0.26
CA ILE A 119 -6.95 -6.11 0.18
C ILE A 119 -5.56 -6.58 0.61
N ILE A 120 -4.56 -6.35 -0.24
CA ILE A 120 -3.16 -6.70 0.03
C ILE A 120 -2.36 -5.43 0.32
N LEU A 121 -1.76 -5.36 1.51
CA LEU A 121 -0.87 -4.28 1.93
C LEU A 121 0.60 -4.75 1.91
N ARG A 122 1.56 -3.81 1.92
CA ARG A 122 2.98 -4.14 2.11
C ARG A 122 3.19 -4.89 3.42
N LYS A 123 4.21 -5.73 3.46
CA LYS A 123 4.62 -6.41 4.70
C LYS A 123 5.09 -5.41 5.76
N THR A 124 5.74 -4.34 5.34
CA THR A 124 6.24 -3.28 6.21
C THR A 124 5.67 -1.94 5.78
N MET A 125 5.39 -1.06 6.75
CA MET A 125 4.97 0.30 6.46
C MET A 125 6.03 1.01 5.60
N PRO A 126 5.65 1.67 4.49
CA PRO A 126 6.62 2.37 3.65
C PRO A 126 7.22 3.55 4.42
N LEU A 127 8.46 3.96 4.11
CA LEU A 127 9.11 5.07 4.82
C LEU A 127 8.61 6.46 4.36
N THR A 128 8.04 6.54 3.17
CA THR A 128 7.55 7.77 2.53
C THR A 128 6.25 7.48 1.78
N ASN A 129 5.67 8.50 1.14
CA ASN A 129 4.54 8.30 0.24
C ASN A 129 4.90 7.30 -0.85
N ALA A 130 4.02 6.33 -1.08
CA ALA A 130 4.29 5.22 -1.99
C ALA A 130 3.03 4.80 -2.75
N GLU A 131 3.22 4.18 -3.90
CA GLU A 131 2.16 3.52 -4.66
C GLU A 131 2.59 2.07 -4.91
N ASP A 132 1.66 1.14 -4.71
CA ASP A 132 1.81 -0.25 -5.14
C ASP A 132 0.78 -0.57 -6.22
N SER A 133 1.21 -1.20 -7.30
CA SER A 133 0.31 -1.92 -8.19
C SER A 133 -0.16 -3.20 -7.51
N VAL A 134 -1.47 -3.33 -7.31
CA VAL A 134 -2.05 -4.56 -6.77
C VAL A 134 -2.15 -5.55 -7.92
N ASN A 135 -1.10 -6.36 -8.10
CA ASN A 135 -1.08 -7.46 -9.07
C ASN A 135 -1.98 -8.60 -8.57
N LEU A 136 -3.29 -8.47 -8.75
CA LEU A 136 -4.19 -9.62 -8.71
C LEU A 136 -4.00 -10.41 -10.01
N THR A 137 -4.05 -11.73 -9.89
CA THR A 137 -3.89 -12.79 -10.91
C THR A 137 -4.22 -12.41 -12.35
N GLN A 138 -3.43 -12.95 -13.30
CA GLN A 138 -3.47 -12.78 -14.76
C GLN A 138 -4.77 -12.17 -15.33
N SER A 139 -4.72 -10.87 -15.59
CA SER A 139 -5.81 -10.16 -16.25
C SER A 139 -6.03 -10.72 -17.66
N VAL A 140 -7.22 -11.26 -17.90
CA VAL A 140 -7.73 -11.39 -19.26
C VAL A 140 -8.36 -10.03 -19.59
N ARG A 141 -7.77 -9.26 -20.51
CA ARG A 141 -8.30 -7.98 -21.06
C ARG A 141 -8.22 -6.70 -20.18
N ASN A 142 -7.09 -6.41 -19.52
CA ASN A 142 -6.82 -5.11 -18.85
C ASN A 142 -7.74 -4.76 -17.66
N GLU A 143 -8.42 -5.73 -17.06
CA GLU A 143 -9.31 -5.52 -15.91
C GLU A 143 -8.59 -5.35 -14.56
N ASN A 144 -7.32 -5.77 -14.42
CA ASN A 144 -6.54 -5.54 -13.19
C ASN A 144 -5.65 -4.30 -13.33
N GLN A 145 -6.16 -3.17 -12.84
CA GLN A 145 -5.41 -1.91 -12.61
C GLN A 145 -5.45 -1.51 -11.13
N GLY A 146 -5.55 -2.49 -10.25
CA GLY A 146 -5.67 -2.24 -8.82
C GLY A 146 -4.45 -1.51 -8.28
N TYR A 147 -4.66 -0.60 -7.33
CA TYR A 147 -3.57 0.19 -6.75
C TYR A 147 -3.81 0.41 -5.27
N THR A 148 -2.71 0.61 -4.53
CA THR A 148 -2.72 1.07 -3.15
C THR A 148 -1.83 2.30 -3.01
N CYS A 149 -2.38 3.41 -2.54
CA CYS A 149 -1.66 4.64 -2.24
C CYS A 149 -1.38 4.73 -0.75
N TYR A 150 -0.14 5.05 -0.38
CA TYR A 150 0.28 5.37 0.98
C TYR A 150 0.61 6.85 1.03
N TYR A 151 -0.04 7.56 1.94
CA TYR A 151 0.11 9.00 2.12
C TYR A 151 0.38 9.34 3.58
N TYR A 152 1.61 9.74 3.89
CA TYR A 152 1.96 10.36 5.16
C TYR A 152 1.44 11.79 5.19
N LYS A 153 0.39 12.02 5.98
CA LYS A 153 -0.13 13.37 6.24
C LYS A 153 0.82 14.14 7.15
N ASN A 154 1.39 13.44 8.13
CA ASN A 154 2.43 13.93 9.03
C ASN A 154 3.11 12.73 9.72
N LYS A 155 4.05 12.99 10.64
CA LYS A 155 4.80 11.94 11.35
C LYS A 155 3.96 11.00 12.23
N ASN A 156 2.72 11.36 12.55
CA ASN A 156 1.81 10.63 13.43
C ASN A 156 0.57 10.12 12.66
N GLU A 157 0.51 10.27 11.33
CA GLU A 157 -0.70 9.98 10.58
C GLU A 157 -0.39 9.52 9.14
N ILE A 158 -0.87 8.33 8.80
CA ILE A 158 -0.77 7.75 7.45
C ILE A 158 -2.16 7.36 6.94
N TRP A 159 -2.42 7.69 5.68
CA TRP A 159 -3.65 7.43 4.96
C TRP A 159 -3.36 6.44 3.84
N ILE A 160 -4.18 5.40 3.73
CA ILE A 160 -3.98 4.29 2.81
C ILE A 160 -5.27 4.11 2.03
N GLU A 161 -5.26 4.43 0.74
CA GLU A 161 -6.36 4.12 -0.18
C GLU A 161 -5.99 2.87 -0.97
N THR A 162 -6.87 1.86 -0.96
CA THR A 162 -6.73 0.67 -1.81
C THR A 162 -7.95 0.51 -2.70
N LYS A 163 -7.69 0.33 -3.99
CA LYS A 163 -8.70 -0.01 -5.00
C LYS A 163 -8.24 -1.26 -5.72
N PRO A 164 -8.52 -2.46 -5.18
CA PRO A 164 -7.99 -3.70 -5.73
C PRO A 164 -8.59 -4.04 -7.09
N GLU A 165 -9.86 -3.67 -7.32
CA GLU A 165 -10.57 -3.88 -8.58
C GLU A 165 -11.62 -2.78 -8.79
N LYS A 166 -12.24 -2.77 -9.97
CA LYS A 166 -13.27 -1.79 -10.31
C LYS A 166 -14.42 -1.88 -9.29
N ASN A 167 -14.88 -0.72 -8.81
CA ASN A 167 -15.98 -0.58 -7.84
C ASN A 167 -15.70 -1.11 -6.42
N LYS A 168 -14.48 -1.54 -6.10
CA LYS A 168 -14.07 -1.84 -4.71
C LYS A 168 -13.07 -0.81 -4.23
N GLU A 169 -13.35 -0.26 -3.07
CA GLU A 169 -12.53 0.74 -2.41
C GLU A 169 -12.49 0.45 -0.92
N ALA A 170 -11.29 0.49 -0.37
CA ALA A 170 -11.07 0.55 1.06
C ALA A 170 -10.11 1.68 1.40
N VAL A 171 -10.37 2.30 2.54
CA VAL A 171 -9.57 3.39 3.08
C VAL A 171 -9.23 3.03 4.52
N PHE A 172 -7.94 3.15 4.83
CA PHE A 172 -7.42 3.03 6.19
C PHE A 172 -6.70 4.31 6.55
N ILE A 173 -7.04 4.90 7.69
CA ILE A 173 -6.28 6.01 8.26
C ILE A 173 -5.79 5.55 9.62
N ILE A 174 -4.48 5.53 9.79
CA ILE A 174 -3.84 5.22 11.07
C ILE A 174 -3.37 6.56 11.63
N LYS A 175 -3.87 6.91 12.82
CA LYS A 175 -3.59 8.19 13.47
C LYS A 175 -3.21 7.98 14.92
N GLU A 176 -1.99 8.38 15.26
CA GLU A 176 -1.50 8.39 16.62
C GLU A 176 -1.97 9.66 17.35
N ASN A 177 -2.67 9.47 18.47
CA ASN A 177 -3.26 10.49 19.31
C ASN A 177 -2.77 10.30 20.76
N ASN A 178 -1.72 11.03 21.17
CA ASN A 178 -1.16 11.02 22.54
C ASN A 178 -0.88 9.60 23.10
N LYS A 179 -1.90 8.95 23.68
CA LYS A 179 -1.82 7.62 24.33
C LYS A 179 -2.38 6.49 23.48
N ASN A 180 -3.15 6.77 22.44
CA ASN A 180 -3.80 5.77 21.61
C ASN A 180 -3.42 5.95 20.16
N THR A 181 -3.40 4.86 19.40
CA THR A 181 -3.41 4.92 17.94
C THR A 181 -4.69 4.32 17.42
N ASP A 182 -5.40 5.12 16.63
CA ASP A 182 -6.68 4.77 16.06
C ASP A 182 -6.51 4.34 14.60
N ILE A 183 -7.25 3.32 14.20
CA ILE A 183 -7.38 2.88 12.81
C ILE A 183 -8.82 3.13 12.38
N TYR A 184 -8.99 4.11 11.50
CA TYR A 184 -10.25 4.38 10.83
C TYR A 184 -10.30 3.57 9.56
N TYR A 185 -11.29 2.69 9.46
CA TYR A 185 -11.45 1.79 8.33
C TYR A 185 -12.80 1.98 7.68
N TYR A 186 -12.78 2.23 6.38
CA TYR A 186 -13.93 2.24 5.51
C TYR A 186 -13.73 1.25 4.37
N GLU A 187 -14.78 0.53 4.03
CA GLU A 187 -14.87 -0.23 2.78
C GLU A 187 -16.28 -0.18 2.22
N ASN A 188 -16.34 -0.10 0.89
CA ASN A 188 -17.56 -0.31 0.12
C ASN A 188 -17.45 -1.63 -0.64
N ILE A 189 -18.29 -2.59 -0.30
CA ILE A 189 -18.39 -3.88 -0.97
C ILE A 189 -19.62 -3.79 -1.86
N LEU A 190 -19.44 -3.29 -3.09
CA LEU A 190 -20.50 -3.41 -4.09
C LEU A 190 -20.60 -4.89 -4.46
N GLU A 191 -21.66 -5.56 -3.99
CA GLU A 191 -22.07 -6.84 -4.52
C GLU A 191 -22.51 -6.60 -5.97
N ASN A 192 -21.92 -7.32 -6.92
CA ASN A 192 -22.49 -7.36 -8.27
C ASN A 192 -23.89 -7.98 -8.13
N GLU A 193 -24.92 -7.20 -8.45
CA GLU A 193 -26.28 -7.71 -8.66
C GLU A 193 -26.30 -8.74 -9.81
#